data_AF-A0A0H5P2Y4-F1
#
_entry.id   AF-A0A0H5P2Y4-F1
#
_cell.length_a   1.000
_cell.length_b   1.000
_cell.length_c   1.000
_cell.angle_alpha   90.00
_cell.angle_beta   90.00
_cell.angle_gamma   90.00
#
_symmetry.space_group_name_H-M   'P 1'
#
loop_
_entity.id
_entity.type
_entity.pdbx_description
1 polymer ?
#
loop_
_entity_poly.entity_id
_entity_poly.type
_entity_poly.pdbx_seq_one_letter_code
_entity_poly.pdbx_strand_id
1 'polypeptide(L)'
;MSVLRGNIARVTPAENEDEEVLESWTNPYIAEYERRSDFLKATNAYHVNLKLRSLNLASYAFSRNAQEMVGHVGRYPGFGQFTSAVSDPYSDELARLLHNTLASASSLISGQRVVLRHIWPKIGRTLSEFESGEYTNKRVEVFETDEAEFIVELRNYSQHYFLPRLEPRDTFSFDSHSTSRDLQFLLEVKPLYDWSGLAPKVKPYLEAAGESIALLPILERYAQSVREFYTWFWAKAEEKLKDERAELEARTAELRAWGEEVFLAPDWFRKPGGEPPPDWNGRRWMRREKAKIRLNRWQLGFTSRRGITVDSEGVAEVGHDAWTPIYLRA
;
A
#
# COMPACT_ATOMS: atom_id res chain seq x y z
N MET A 1 3.92 -8.57 -19.97
CA MET A 1 3.49 -8.72 -21.38
C MET A 1 4.57 -9.52 -22.09
N SER A 2 4.17 -10.69 -22.56
CA SER A 2 4.98 -11.65 -23.32
C SER A 2 4.98 -11.29 -24.82
N VAL A 3 5.90 -11.93 -25.57
CA VAL A 3 6.02 -11.98 -27.04
C VAL A 3 6.71 -10.73 -27.63
N LEU A 4 7.93 -10.80 -28.18
CA LEU A 4 8.30 -11.48 -29.42
C LEU A 4 9.76 -12.01 -29.38
N ARG A 5 9.94 -13.34 -29.49
CA ARG A 5 11.20 -13.96 -29.90
C ARG A 5 11.00 -14.56 -31.29
N GLY A 6 11.62 -13.98 -32.31
CA GLY A 6 11.74 -14.58 -33.63
C GLY A 6 12.98 -15.47 -33.68
N ASN A 7 12.79 -16.77 -33.90
CA ASN A 7 13.84 -17.73 -34.23
C ASN A 7 14.22 -17.57 -35.71
N ILE A 8 15.50 -17.40 -36.00
CA ILE A 8 16.09 -17.68 -37.32
C ILE A 8 17.13 -18.79 -37.16
N ALA A 9 17.11 -19.71 -38.11
CA ALA A 9 17.71 -21.04 -38.08
C ALA A 9 19.24 -21.07 -38.03
N ARG A 10 19.73 -22.21 -37.52
CA ARG A 10 21.14 -22.63 -37.44
C ARG A 10 21.83 -22.69 -38.81
N VAL A 11 23.01 -22.07 -38.88
CA VAL A 11 24.14 -22.53 -39.69
C VAL A 11 25.37 -22.55 -38.76
N THR A 12 26.13 -23.63 -38.75
CA THR A 12 27.40 -23.81 -38.03
C THR A 12 28.41 -24.43 -38.98
N PRO A 13 29.73 -24.29 -38.77
CA PRO A 13 30.47 -23.16 -38.21
C PRO A 13 31.56 -22.69 -39.20
N ALA A 14 31.79 -21.39 -39.31
CA ALA A 14 33.05 -20.87 -39.80
C ALA A 14 33.76 -20.26 -38.60
N GLU A 15 34.94 -20.78 -38.32
CA GLU A 15 35.90 -20.24 -37.37
C GLU A 15 36.17 -18.77 -37.72
N ASN A 16 35.55 -17.86 -36.99
CA ASN A 16 35.97 -16.47 -36.90
C ASN A 16 36.20 -16.18 -35.41
N GLU A 17 37.47 -16.25 -35.04
CA GLU A 17 38.00 -15.63 -33.83
C GLU A 17 37.93 -14.11 -34.01
N ASP A 18 36.72 -13.56 -33.91
CA ASP A 18 36.49 -12.15 -33.68
C ASP A 18 35.27 -12.08 -32.76
N GLU A 19 35.49 -12.32 -31.47
CA GLU A 19 34.58 -11.76 -30.46
C GLU A 19 34.67 -10.24 -30.61
N GLU A 20 33.86 -9.67 -31.51
CA GLU A 20 33.47 -8.28 -31.45
C GLU A 20 32.86 -8.07 -30.08
N VAL A 21 33.69 -7.58 -29.14
CA VAL A 21 33.23 -6.96 -27.92
C VAL A 21 32.39 -5.78 -28.39
N LEU A 22 31.07 -6.01 -28.53
CA LEU A 22 30.07 -4.97 -28.65
C LEU A 22 30.18 -4.14 -27.38
N GLU A 23 31.07 -3.15 -27.38
CA GLU A 23 31.12 -2.11 -26.38
C GLU A 23 29.75 -1.45 -26.40
N SER A 24 28.90 -1.85 -25.45
CA SER A 24 27.58 -1.28 -25.31
C SER A 24 27.74 0.19 -24.95
N TRP A 25 27.61 1.08 -25.94
CA TRP A 25 27.64 2.51 -25.67
C TRP A 25 26.44 2.86 -24.78
N THR A 26 26.71 3.17 -23.52
CA THR A 26 25.70 3.65 -22.58
C THR A 26 25.67 5.17 -22.67
N ASN A 27 24.53 5.72 -23.08
CA ASN A 27 24.31 7.16 -23.09
C ASN A 27 24.59 7.74 -21.69
N PRO A 28 25.55 8.69 -21.52
CA PRO A 28 25.96 9.18 -20.20
C PRO A 28 24.82 9.87 -19.44
N TYR A 29 23.83 10.41 -20.15
CA TYR A 29 22.64 11.00 -19.55
C TYR A 29 21.68 9.94 -19.01
N ILE A 30 21.56 8.79 -19.68
CA ILE A 30 20.76 7.68 -19.17
C ILE A 30 21.43 7.11 -17.92
N ALA A 31 22.75 6.90 -17.96
CA ALA A 31 23.52 6.44 -16.80
C ALA A 31 23.38 7.38 -15.58
N GLU A 32 23.41 8.69 -15.77
CA GLU A 32 23.19 9.64 -14.66
C GLU A 32 21.76 9.63 -14.14
N TYR A 33 20.76 9.49 -15.03
CA TYR A 33 19.37 9.37 -14.62
C TYR A 33 19.17 8.14 -13.73
N GLU A 34 19.70 6.99 -14.16
CA GLU A 34 19.64 5.73 -13.42
C GLU A 34 20.34 5.86 -12.07
N ARG A 35 21.56 6.41 -12.03
CA ARG A 35 22.30 6.63 -10.79
C ARG A 35 21.53 7.51 -9.79
N ARG A 36 20.92 8.61 -10.25
CA ARG A 36 20.10 9.49 -9.40
C ARG A 36 18.81 8.80 -8.95
N SER A 37 18.19 8.01 -9.83
CA SER A 37 17.01 7.21 -9.52
C SER A 37 17.33 6.17 -8.45
N ASP A 38 18.47 5.49 -8.56
CA ASP A 38 18.90 4.46 -7.61
C ASP A 38 19.28 5.05 -6.27
N PHE A 39 19.91 6.23 -6.26
CA PHE A 39 20.11 7.00 -5.04
C PHE A 39 18.79 7.29 -4.33
N LEU A 40 17.75 7.74 -5.06
CA LEU A 40 16.42 7.94 -4.49
C LEU A 40 15.82 6.64 -3.94
N LYS A 41 15.92 5.54 -4.70
CA LYS A 41 15.40 4.24 -4.30
C LYS A 41 16.07 3.69 -3.04
N ALA A 42 17.33 4.05 -2.78
CA ALA A 42 18.08 3.63 -1.61
C ALA A 42 17.71 4.41 -0.34
N THR A 43 16.95 5.51 -0.44
CA THR A 43 16.54 6.29 0.73
C THR A 43 15.52 5.55 1.58
N ASN A 44 15.59 5.71 2.90
CA ASN A 44 14.61 5.15 3.83
C ASN A 44 13.19 5.62 3.50
N ALA A 45 13.01 6.92 3.27
CA ALA A 45 11.74 7.53 2.85
C ALA A 45 11.08 6.80 1.66
N TYR A 46 11.86 6.42 0.64
CA TYR A 46 11.36 5.73 -0.53
C TYR A 46 10.85 4.32 -0.17
N HIS A 47 11.63 3.56 0.59
CA HIS A 47 11.24 2.23 1.07
C HIS A 47 10.00 2.27 1.97
N VAL A 48 9.94 3.25 2.88
CA VAL A 48 8.78 3.46 3.73
C VAL A 48 7.55 3.78 2.87
N ASN A 49 7.66 4.68 1.88
CA ASN A 49 6.56 4.99 0.97
C ASN A 49 6.05 3.76 0.19
N LEU A 50 6.93 2.87 -0.27
CA LEU A 50 6.51 1.61 -0.90
C LEU A 50 5.77 0.68 0.07
N LYS A 51 6.23 0.58 1.32
CA LYS A 51 5.56 -0.23 2.35
C LYS A 51 4.20 0.35 2.73
N LEU A 52 4.10 1.68 2.84
CA LEU A 52 2.84 2.38 3.08
C LEU A 52 1.85 2.18 1.92
N ARG A 53 2.30 2.23 0.66
CA ARG A 53 1.45 1.86 -0.48
C ARG A 53 0.96 0.41 -0.40
N SER A 54 1.82 -0.51 0.00
CA SER A 54 1.46 -1.92 0.19
C SER A 54 0.45 -2.09 1.34
N LEU A 55 0.60 -1.33 2.41
CA LEU A 55 -0.35 -1.29 3.52
C LEU A 55 -1.71 -0.74 3.11
N ASN A 56 -1.73 0.31 2.28
CA ASN A 56 -2.96 0.85 1.69
C ASN A 56 -3.70 -0.19 0.85
N LEU A 57 -2.99 -1.04 0.10
CA LEU A 57 -3.62 -2.14 -0.64
C LEU A 57 -4.26 -3.18 0.30
N ALA A 58 -3.61 -3.52 1.41
CA ALA A 58 -4.18 -4.41 2.42
C ALA A 58 -5.41 -3.79 3.10
N SER A 59 -5.37 -2.49 3.40
CA SER A 59 -6.50 -1.74 3.96
C SER A 59 -7.68 -1.66 2.99
N TYR A 60 -7.39 -1.45 1.71
CA TYR A 60 -8.37 -1.49 0.64
C TYR A 60 -9.02 -2.88 0.54
N ALA A 61 -8.23 -3.95 0.50
CA ALA A 61 -8.75 -5.32 0.43
C ALA A 61 -9.70 -5.64 1.60
N PHE A 62 -9.30 -5.32 2.84
CA PHE A 62 -10.15 -5.49 4.01
C PHE A 62 -11.46 -4.71 3.89
N SER A 63 -11.37 -3.43 3.54
CA SER A 63 -12.55 -2.55 3.45
C SER A 63 -13.52 -3.01 2.36
N ARG A 64 -13.01 -3.45 1.20
CA ARG A 64 -13.85 -3.95 0.10
C ARG A 64 -14.49 -5.29 0.43
N ASN A 65 -13.75 -6.23 1.02
CA ASN A 65 -14.32 -7.50 1.45
C ASN A 65 -15.44 -7.31 2.48
N ALA A 66 -15.24 -6.44 3.47
CA ALA A 66 -16.27 -6.12 4.45
C ALA A 66 -17.51 -5.47 3.80
N GLN A 67 -17.31 -4.52 2.88
CA GLN A 67 -18.41 -3.90 2.13
C GLN A 67 -19.18 -4.89 1.25
N GLU A 68 -18.48 -5.79 0.55
CA GLU A 68 -19.09 -6.82 -0.27
C GLU A 68 -19.90 -7.80 0.59
N MET A 69 -19.40 -8.18 1.75
CA MET A 69 -20.11 -9.04 2.69
C MET A 69 -21.40 -8.38 3.20
N VAL A 70 -21.32 -7.12 3.66
CA VAL A 70 -22.50 -6.35 4.10
C VAL A 70 -23.49 -6.16 2.93
N GLY A 71 -22.99 -5.88 1.73
CA GLY A 71 -23.80 -5.74 0.53
C GLY A 71 -24.49 -7.05 0.13
N HIS A 72 -23.82 -8.20 0.27
CA HIS A 72 -24.39 -9.52 0.03
C HIS A 72 -25.51 -9.83 1.02
N VAL A 73 -25.29 -9.52 2.30
CA VAL A 73 -26.32 -9.57 3.34
C VAL A 73 -27.52 -8.70 2.98
N GLY A 74 -27.30 -7.45 2.56
CA GLY A 74 -28.38 -6.54 2.17
C GLY A 74 -29.18 -7.00 0.95
N ARG A 75 -28.64 -7.92 0.14
CA ARG A 75 -29.34 -8.54 -1.00
C ARG A 75 -30.08 -9.81 -0.62
N TYR A 76 -30.04 -10.23 0.65
CA TYR A 76 -30.81 -11.38 1.10
C TYR A 76 -32.26 -11.24 0.61
N PRO A 77 -32.79 -12.21 -0.14
CA PRO A 77 -34.07 -12.09 -0.81
C PRO A 77 -35.20 -12.03 0.23
N GLY A 78 -35.47 -10.84 0.74
CA GLY A 78 -36.69 -10.53 1.46
C GLY A 78 -37.74 -10.15 0.44
N PHE A 79 -38.59 -11.10 0.02
CA PHE A 79 -40.01 -10.97 -0.33
C PHE A 79 -40.46 -12.18 -1.18
N GLY A 80 -41.48 -12.92 -0.72
CA GLY A 80 -42.35 -13.75 -1.56
C GLY A 80 -42.09 -15.25 -1.63
N GLN A 81 -40.97 -15.76 -1.16
CA GLN A 81 -40.72 -17.20 -1.08
C GLN A 81 -40.49 -17.59 0.38
N PHE A 82 -41.46 -18.28 0.97
CA PHE A 82 -41.29 -19.06 2.20
C PHE A 82 -40.30 -20.20 1.93
N THR A 83 -39.02 -19.90 1.77
CA THR A 83 -37.98 -20.93 1.77
C THR A 83 -37.29 -20.84 3.11
N SER A 84 -37.66 -21.76 4.00
CA SER A 84 -36.95 -22.06 5.25
C SER A 84 -35.49 -22.47 5.03
N ALA A 85 -35.05 -22.62 3.78
CA ALA A 85 -33.68 -22.84 3.37
C ALA A 85 -33.22 -21.67 2.48
N VAL A 86 -32.19 -20.97 2.95
CA VAL A 86 -31.34 -20.16 2.07
C VAL A 86 -30.83 -21.07 0.95
N SER A 87 -30.90 -20.62 -0.30
CA SER A 87 -30.30 -21.41 -1.38
C SER A 87 -28.79 -21.57 -1.11
N ASP A 88 -28.26 -22.79 -1.24
CA ASP A 88 -26.84 -23.09 -1.04
C ASP A 88 -25.89 -22.05 -1.69
N PRO A 89 -26.13 -21.55 -2.93
CA PRO A 89 -25.27 -20.55 -3.55
C PRO A 89 -25.13 -19.23 -2.77
N TYR A 90 -26.18 -18.80 -2.07
CA TYR A 90 -26.12 -17.58 -1.27
C TYR A 90 -25.28 -17.80 0.00
N SER A 91 -25.50 -18.92 0.70
CA SER A 91 -24.79 -19.27 1.92
C SER A 91 -23.31 -19.51 1.66
N ASP A 92 -22.98 -20.17 0.54
CA ASP A 92 -21.61 -20.41 0.12
C ASP A 92 -20.88 -19.10 -0.22
N GLU A 93 -21.56 -18.17 -0.89
CA GLU A 93 -21.00 -16.85 -1.18
C GLU A 93 -20.82 -16.01 0.08
N LEU A 94 -21.76 -16.06 1.03
CA LEU A 94 -21.62 -15.38 2.32
C LEU A 94 -20.43 -15.94 3.11
N ALA A 95 -20.27 -17.26 3.13
CA ALA A 95 -19.12 -17.92 3.75
C ALA A 95 -17.80 -17.50 3.08
N ARG A 96 -17.74 -17.45 1.74
CA ARG A 96 -16.57 -16.97 0.98
C ARG A 96 -16.23 -15.52 1.35
N LEU A 97 -17.22 -14.64 1.43
CA LEU A 97 -17.02 -13.23 1.79
C LEU A 97 -16.58 -13.05 3.25
N LEU A 98 -17.11 -13.86 4.17
CA LEU A 98 -16.66 -13.92 5.57
C LEU A 98 -15.18 -14.34 5.64
N HIS A 99 -14.81 -15.43 4.96
CA HIS A 99 -13.43 -15.90 4.89
C HIS A 99 -12.50 -14.79 4.40
N ASN A 100 -12.85 -14.13 3.29
CA ASN A 100 -12.05 -13.05 2.71
C ASN A 100 -11.90 -11.87 3.67
N THR A 101 -12.97 -11.49 4.38
CA THR A 101 -12.94 -10.41 5.37
C THR A 101 -11.99 -10.74 6.51
N LEU A 102 -12.08 -11.94 7.08
CA LEU A 102 -11.21 -12.41 8.16
C LEU A 102 -9.74 -12.53 7.72
N ALA A 103 -9.49 -13.09 6.53
CA ALA A 103 -8.15 -13.27 5.98
C ALA A 103 -7.47 -11.92 5.64
N SER A 104 -8.22 -10.98 5.09
CA SER A 104 -7.72 -9.64 4.77
C SER A 104 -7.43 -8.80 6.03
N ALA A 105 -8.22 -8.95 7.10
CA ALA A 105 -7.91 -8.33 8.40
C ALA A 105 -6.54 -8.78 8.94
N SER A 106 -6.24 -10.08 8.86
CA SER A 106 -4.95 -10.64 9.29
C SER A 106 -3.79 -10.16 8.43
N SER A 107 -4.00 -10.06 7.12
CA SER A 107 -3.00 -9.52 6.17
C SER A 107 -2.70 -8.06 6.47
N LEU A 108 -3.74 -7.27 6.77
CA LEU A 108 -3.64 -5.86 7.17
C LEU A 108 -2.83 -5.69 8.46
N ILE A 109 -3.14 -6.44 9.53
CA ILE A 109 -2.38 -6.44 10.80
C ILE A 109 -0.90 -6.81 10.56
N SER A 110 -0.66 -7.84 9.76
CA SER A 110 0.71 -8.32 9.49
C SER A 110 1.51 -7.28 8.71
N GLY A 111 0.93 -6.71 7.65
CA GLY A 111 1.54 -5.64 6.86
C GLY A 111 1.82 -4.40 7.71
N GLN A 112 0.89 -4.04 8.60
CA GLN A 112 1.06 -2.92 9.52
C GLN A 112 2.23 -3.12 10.47
N ARG A 113 2.39 -4.31 11.06
CA ARG A 113 3.54 -4.62 11.93
C ARG A 113 4.88 -4.53 11.19
N VAL A 114 4.91 -4.91 9.91
CA VAL A 114 6.11 -4.76 9.06
C VAL A 114 6.43 -3.30 8.83
N VAL A 115 5.42 -2.47 8.55
CA VAL A 115 5.58 -1.02 8.36
C VAL A 115 6.02 -0.35 9.67
N LEU A 116 5.35 -0.65 10.79
CA LEU A 116 5.68 -0.17 12.12
C LEU A 116 7.15 -0.41 12.46
N ARG A 117 7.62 -1.65 12.28
CA ARG A 117 9.01 -2.03 12.61
C ARG A 117 10.04 -1.52 11.61
N HIS A 118 9.60 -0.98 10.48
CA HIS A 118 10.48 -0.29 9.56
C HIS A 118 10.64 1.18 9.95
N ILE A 119 9.55 1.84 10.34
CA ILE A 119 9.56 3.25 10.79
C ILE A 119 10.18 3.38 12.20
N TRP A 120 9.83 2.46 13.10
CA TRP A 120 10.33 2.39 14.48
C TRP A 120 10.99 1.01 14.72
N PRO A 121 12.24 0.82 14.28
CA PRO A 121 12.92 -0.46 14.35
C PRO A 121 13.20 -0.93 15.77
N LYS A 122 13.26 -2.24 15.94
CA LYS A 122 13.67 -2.89 17.19
C LYS A 122 15.16 -2.72 17.42
N ILE A 123 15.55 -2.63 18.70
CA ILE A 123 16.95 -2.64 19.11
C ILE A 123 17.24 -4.02 19.71
N GLY A 124 17.90 -4.88 18.93
CA GLY A 124 18.11 -6.28 19.30
C GLY A 124 16.80 -7.04 19.44
N ARG A 125 16.51 -7.55 20.65
CA ARG A 125 15.25 -8.26 20.97
C ARG A 125 14.17 -7.33 21.55
N THR A 126 14.50 -6.08 21.83
CA THR A 126 13.61 -5.13 22.50
C THR A 126 12.77 -4.39 21.46
N LEU A 127 11.47 -4.23 21.75
CA LEU A 127 10.56 -3.41 20.94
C LEU A 127 11.03 -1.95 20.94
N SER A 128 10.67 -1.20 19.92
CA SER A 128 10.90 0.26 19.93
C SER A 128 10.03 0.90 21.03
N GLU A 129 10.48 2.05 21.55
CA GLU A 129 9.74 2.82 22.57
C GLU A 129 8.31 3.12 22.11
N PHE A 130 8.14 3.45 20.82
CA PHE A 130 6.83 3.64 20.21
C PHE A 130 5.99 2.36 20.19
N GLU A 131 6.54 1.20 19.78
CA GLU A 131 5.82 -0.08 19.75
C GLU A 131 5.41 -0.53 21.17
N SER A 132 6.26 -0.35 22.19
CA SER A 132 5.95 -0.69 23.59
C SER A 132 5.06 0.32 24.31
N GLY A 133 5.08 1.59 23.90
CA GLY A 133 4.36 2.69 24.54
C GLY A 133 3.10 3.06 23.77
N GLU A 134 3.14 4.21 23.07
CA GLU A 134 1.96 4.82 22.43
C GLU A 134 1.19 3.85 21.52
N TYR A 135 1.90 3.03 20.74
CA TYR A 135 1.29 2.03 19.87
C TYR A 135 0.52 0.96 20.63
N THR A 136 1.12 0.41 21.68
CA THR A 136 0.45 -0.62 22.49
C THR A 136 -0.75 -0.03 23.22
N ASN A 137 -0.64 1.19 23.74
CA ASN A 137 -1.74 1.89 24.40
C ASN A 137 -2.91 2.12 23.43
N LYS A 138 -2.66 2.65 22.23
CA LYS A 138 -3.75 2.87 21.25
C LYS A 138 -4.34 1.56 20.74
N ARG A 139 -3.54 0.51 20.58
CA ARG A 139 -4.03 -0.82 20.21
C ARG A 139 -4.98 -1.36 21.27
N VAL A 140 -4.60 -1.23 22.54
CA VAL A 140 -5.43 -1.62 23.68
C VAL A 140 -6.71 -0.81 23.71
N GLU A 141 -6.62 0.52 23.63
CA GLU A 141 -7.77 1.43 23.62
C GLU A 141 -8.82 1.05 22.56
N VAL A 142 -8.37 0.65 21.36
CA VAL A 142 -9.26 0.44 20.20
C VAL A 142 -9.70 -1.02 20.01
N PHE A 143 -8.89 -1.99 20.48
CA PHE A 143 -9.09 -3.42 20.22
C PHE A 143 -9.06 -4.31 21.47
N GLU A 144 -8.90 -3.78 22.69
CA GLU A 144 -9.05 -4.58 23.91
C GLU A 144 -10.54 -4.77 24.24
N THR A 145 -11.24 -5.42 23.33
CA THR A 145 -12.62 -5.87 23.50
C THR A 145 -12.69 -7.36 23.24
N ASP A 146 -13.55 -8.06 23.97
CA ASP A 146 -13.78 -9.50 23.77
C ASP A 146 -14.14 -9.82 22.31
N GLU A 147 -14.84 -8.90 21.65
CA GLU A 147 -15.19 -8.95 20.23
C GLU A 147 -13.98 -8.99 19.30
N ALA A 148 -12.98 -8.13 19.53
CA ALA A 148 -11.79 -8.10 18.69
C ALA A 148 -10.96 -9.37 18.86
N GLU A 149 -10.87 -9.91 20.08
CA GLU A 149 -10.22 -11.19 20.33
C GLU A 149 -10.99 -12.34 19.66
N PHE A 150 -12.32 -12.31 19.76
CA PHE A 150 -13.19 -13.27 19.10
C PHE A 150 -13.02 -13.27 17.57
N ILE A 151 -12.93 -12.10 16.92
CA ILE A 151 -12.69 -12.01 15.47
C ILE A 151 -11.33 -12.63 15.08
N VAL A 152 -10.29 -12.45 15.88
CA VAL A 152 -8.98 -13.07 15.66
C VAL A 152 -9.07 -14.59 15.78
N GLU A 153 -9.77 -15.10 16.79
CA GLU A 153 -9.98 -16.54 16.97
C GLU A 153 -10.87 -17.13 15.87
N LEU A 154 -11.94 -16.45 15.47
CA LEU A 154 -12.80 -16.86 14.37
C LEU A 154 -12.04 -16.99 13.06
N ARG A 155 -11.09 -16.08 12.81
CA ARG A 155 -10.16 -16.17 11.69
C ARG A 155 -9.28 -17.42 11.80
N ASN A 156 -8.71 -17.69 12.97
CA ASN A 156 -7.84 -18.86 13.16
C ASN A 156 -8.62 -20.17 12.96
N TYR A 157 -9.82 -20.25 13.52
CA TYR A 157 -10.77 -21.34 13.29
C TYR A 157 -11.05 -21.52 11.78
N SER A 158 -11.39 -20.42 11.09
CA SER A 158 -11.71 -20.44 9.65
C SER A 158 -10.57 -20.89 8.74
N GLN A 159 -9.32 -20.75 9.19
CA GLN A 159 -8.13 -21.12 8.41
C GLN A 159 -7.56 -22.50 8.76
N HIS A 160 -7.78 -22.97 9.99
CA HIS A 160 -7.14 -24.18 10.50
C HIS A 160 -8.11 -25.31 10.82
N TYR A 161 -9.42 -25.04 10.80
CA TYR A 161 -10.44 -26.03 11.14
C TYR A 161 -11.55 -26.09 10.09
N PHE A 162 -12.54 -25.18 10.13
CA PHE A 162 -13.62 -25.11 9.16
C PHE A 162 -14.06 -23.67 8.90
N LEU A 163 -14.54 -23.40 7.68
CA LEU A 163 -15.21 -22.13 7.38
C LEU A 163 -16.63 -22.15 7.97
N PRO A 164 -16.93 -21.30 8.96
CA PRO A 164 -18.27 -21.27 9.54
C PRO A 164 -19.33 -20.84 8.54
N ARG A 165 -20.49 -21.51 8.60
CA ARG A 165 -21.71 -21.07 7.92
C ARG A 165 -22.46 -20.11 8.85
N LEU A 166 -23.06 -19.08 8.26
CA LEU A 166 -23.94 -18.17 8.96
C LEU A 166 -25.38 -18.52 8.62
N GLU A 167 -26.20 -18.73 9.64
CA GLU A 167 -27.61 -19.05 9.49
C GLU A 167 -28.43 -17.77 9.62
N PRO A 168 -29.32 -17.44 8.67
CA PRO A 168 -30.19 -16.31 8.85
C PRO A 168 -31.27 -16.63 9.88
N ARG A 169 -31.53 -15.67 10.76
CA ARG A 169 -32.67 -15.66 11.66
C ARG A 169 -33.50 -14.43 11.36
N ASP A 170 -34.76 -14.68 11.02
CA ASP A 170 -35.73 -13.66 10.68
C ASP A 170 -36.74 -13.53 11.82
N THR A 171 -36.73 -12.38 12.49
CA THR A 171 -37.65 -12.09 13.59
C THR A 171 -38.67 -11.07 13.12
N PHE A 172 -39.93 -11.46 13.11
CA PHE A 172 -41.06 -10.57 12.82
C PHE A 172 -41.71 -10.14 14.13
N SER A 173 -41.76 -8.83 14.36
CA SER A 173 -42.57 -8.25 15.43
C SER A 173 -43.71 -7.44 14.83
N PHE A 174 -44.92 -7.80 15.24
CA PHE A 174 -46.13 -7.05 14.97
C PHE A 174 -46.47 -6.25 16.23
N ASP A 175 -46.29 -4.93 16.16
CA ASP A 175 -46.92 -3.99 17.08
C ASP A 175 -48.18 -3.39 16.41
N SER A 176 -49.16 -3.05 17.23
CA SER A 176 -50.34 -2.25 16.90
C SER A 176 -50.10 -1.02 16.01
N HIS A 177 -48.89 -0.44 16.03
CA HIS A 177 -48.53 0.76 15.27
C HIS A 177 -47.42 0.55 14.23
N SER A 178 -46.72 -0.58 14.24
CA SER A 178 -45.66 -0.86 13.26
C SER A 178 -45.38 -2.34 13.08
N THR A 179 -45.03 -2.73 11.86
CA THR A 179 -44.41 -4.02 11.59
C THR A 179 -42.92 -3.78 11.47
N SER A 180 -42.12 -4.40 12.35
CA SER A 180 -40.68 -4.41 12.24
C SER A 180 -40.18 -5.83 11.99
N ARG A 181 -39.17 -5.93 11.14
CA ARG A 181 -38.50 -7.17 10.78
C ARG A 181 -37.02 -6.99 11.07
N ASP A 182 -36.46 -7.92 11.83
CA ASP A 182 -35.03 -7.96 12.13
C ASP A 182 -34.43 -9.23 11.54
N LEU A 183 -33.54 -9.06 10.56
CA LEU A 183 -32.80 -10.15 9.92
C LEU A 183 -31.38 -10.18 10.47
N GLN A 184 -31.05 -11.26 11.16
CA GLN A 184 -29.74 -11.48 11.74
C GLN A 184 -29.05 -12.65 11.05
N PHE A 185 -27.72 -12.61 10.97
CA PHE A 185 -26.91 -13.74 10.51
C PHE A 185 -26.13 -14.28 11.70
N LEU A 186 -26.52 -15.47 12.12
CA LEU A 186 -26.08 -16.11 13.34
C LEU A 186 -24.97 -17.12 13.05
N LEU A 187 -23.94 -17.07 13.89
CA LEU A 187 -22.88 -18.06 13.95
C LEU A 187 -23.16 -19.00 15.12
N GLU A 188 -23.24 -20.31 14.85
CA GLU A 188 -23.32 -21.30 15.92
C GLU A 188 -22.05 -21.34 16.75
N VAL A 189 -22.18 -21.30 18.07
CA VAL A 189 -21.05 -21.28 19.00
C VAL A 189 -20.49 -22.68 19.24
N LYS A 190 -21.36 -23.71 19.23
CA LYS A 190 -20.98 -25.09 19.57
C LYS A 190 -19.76 -25.62 18.80
N PRO A 191 -19.66 -25.48 17.46
CA PRO A 191 -18.48 -25.96 16.72
C PRO A 191 -17.16 -25.30 17.14
N LEU A 192 -17.21 -24.08 17.69
CA LEU A 192 -16.03 -23.36 18.16
C LEU A 192 -15.47 -23.99 19.45
N TYR A 193 -16.32 -24.53 20.33
CA TYR A 193 -15.89 -25.22 21.55
C TYR A 193 -15.18 -26.54 21.28
N ASP A 194 -15.57 -27.23 20.20
CA ASP A 194 -14.98 -28.51 19.81
C ASP A 194 -13.56 -28.33 19.24
N TRP A 195 -13.19 -27.11 18.86
CA TRP A 195 -11.86 -26.81 18.34
C TRP A 195 -10.82 -26.66 19.46
N SER A 196 -9.87 -27.60 19.51
CA SER A 196 -8.79 -27.61 20.51
C SER A 196 -7.86 -26.39 20.48
N GLY A 197 -7.90 -25.59 19.40
CA GLY A 197 -7.11 -24.37 19.25
C GLY A 197 -7.74 -23.11 19.87
N LEU A 198 -8.96 -23.20 20.40
CA LEU A 198 -9.69 -22.06 20.95
C LEU A 198 -8.95 -21.42 22.13
N ALA A 199 -8.61 -20.13 22.00
CA ALA A 199 -7.93 -19.39 23.06
C ALA A 199 -8.77 -19.33 24.35
N PRO A 200 -8.18 -19.65 25.54
CA PRO A 200 -8.93 -19.66 26.81
C PRO A 200 -9.63 -18.35 27.15
N LYS A 201 -9.05 -17.22 26.76
CA LYS A 201 -9.58 -15.87 27.01
C LYS A 201 -10.87 -15.55 26.24
N VAL A 202 -11.14 -16.24 25.12
CA VAL A 202 -12.36 -16.03 24.32
C VAL A 202 -13.52 -16.90 24.80
N LYS A 203 -13.26 -17.94 25.61
CA LYS A 203 -14.31 -18.83 26.12
C LYS A 203 -15.40 -18.09 26.92
N PRO A 204 -15.07 -17.21 27.89
CA PRO A 204 -16.10 -16.49 28.64
C PRO A 204 -17.02 -15.66 27.74
N TYR A 205 -16.49 -15.09 26.67
CA TYR A 205 -17.26 -14.33 25.68
C TYR A 205 -18.25 -15.23 24.93
N LEU A 206 -17.80 -16.41 24.49
CA LEU A 206 -18.67 -17.40 23.85
C LEU A 206 -19.75 -17.93 24.81
N GLU A 207 -19.42 -18.13 26.08
CA GLU A 207 -20.36 -18.60 27.11
C GLU A 207 -21.45 -17.56 27.37
N ALA A 208 -21.06 -16.28 27.45
CA ALA A 208 -21.99 -15.17 27.60
C ALA A 208 -22.93 -14.99 26.40
N ALA A 209 -22.47 -15.35 25.19
CA ALA A 209 -23.28 -15.26 23.98
C ALA A 209 -24.35 -16.36 23.84
N GLY A 210 -24.20 -17.49 24.54
CA GLY A 210 -25.12 -18.62 24.46
C GLY A 210 -24.91 -19.52 23.24
N GLU A 211 -25.99 -19.90 22.56
CA GLU A 211 -25.95 -20.88 21.46
C GLU A 211 -25.43 -20.28 20.14
N SER A 212 -25.66 -19.00 19.91
CA SER A 212 -25.41 -18.35 18.63
C SER A 212 -25.04 -16.87 18.78
N ILE A 213 -24.15 -16.37 17.91
CA ILE A 213 -23.68 -14.99 17.90
C ILE A 213 -24.14 -14.28 16.62
N ALA A 214 -24.76 -13.11 16.74
CA ALA A 214 -25.00 -12.23 15.60
C ALA A 214 -23.67 -11.59 15.15
N LEU A 215 -23.14 -12.07 14.02
CA LEU A 215 -21.76 -11.75 13.64
C LEU A 215 -21.60 -10.37 12.98
N LEU A 216 -22.62 -9.88 12.27
CA LEU A 216 -22.52 -8.63 11.51
C LEU A 216 -22.26 -7.39 12.38
N PRO A 217 -23.00 -7.17 13.50
CA PRO A 217 -22.71 -6.03 14.35
C PRO A 217 -21.29 -6.04 14.91
N ILE A 218 -20.74 -7.23 15.19
CA ILE A 218 -19.37 -7.41 15.68
C ILE A 218 -18.37 -7.02 14.59
N LEU A 219 -18.57 -7.49 13.36
CA LEU A 219 -17.70 -7.17 12.23
C LEU A 219 -17.75 -5.68 11.86
N GLU A 220 -18.92 -5.05 11.97
CA GLU A 220 -19.07 -3.60 11.75
C GLU A 220 -18.31 -2.78 12.80
N ARG A 221 -18.46 -3.13 14.09
CA ARG A 221 -17.70 -2.50 15.18
C ARG A 221 -16.20 -2.73 15.01
N TYR A 222 -15.79 -3.95 14.68
CA TYR A 222 -14.39 -4.27 14.41
C TYR A 222 -13.83 -3.47 13.23
N ALA A 223 -14.57 -3.36 12.12
CA ALA A 223 -14.17 -2.54 10.98
C ALA A 223 -14.06 -1.06 11.34
N GLN A 224 -14.93 -0.55 12.22
CA GLN A 224 -14.82 0.80 12.76
C GLN A 224 -13.54 0.98 13.60
N SER A 225 -13.24 0.06 14.52
CA SER A 225 -11.99 0.03 15.29
C SER A 225 -10.76 0.00 14.37
N VAL A 226 -10.79 -0.79 13.29
CA VAL A 226 -9.74 -0.78 12.26
C VAL A 226 -9.60 0.61 11.65
N ARG A 227 -10.68 1.25 11.16
CA ARG A 227 -10.59 2.60 10.57
C ARG A 227 -10.01 3.62 11.54
N GLU A 228 -10.45 3.61 12.78
CA GLU A 228 -9.97 4.52 13.82
C GLU A 228 -8.46 4.32 14.06
N PHE A 229 -8.04 3.08 14.32
CA PHE A 229 -6.66 2.76 14.59
C PHE A 229 -5.73 3.13 13.43
N TYR A 230 -6.12 2.79 12.20
CA TYR A 230 -5.29 3.10 11.04
C TYR A 230 -5.22 4.60 10.79
N THR A 231 -6.32 5.36 10.96
CA THR A 231 -6.30 6.82 10.85
C THR A 231 -5.27 7.43 11.80
N TRP A 232 -5.26 6.99 13.06
CA TRP A 232 -4.27 7.41 14.04
C TRP A 232 -2.84 6.97 13.65
N PHE A 233 -2.65 5.72 13.24
CA PHE A 233 -1.33 5.19 12.88
C PHE A 233 -0.73 5.93 11.68
N TRP A 234 -1.55 6.27 10.69
CA TRP A 234 -1.15 7.05 9.52
C TRP A 234 -0.67 8.45 9.91
N ALA A 235 -1.38 9.13 10.81
CA ALA A 235 -0.98 10.44 11.30
C ALA A 235 0.39 10.37 12.01
N LYS A 236 0.62 9.34 12.83
CA LYS A 236 1.91 9.13 13.52
C LYS A 236 3.05 8.80 12.58
N ALA A 237 2.79 7.98 11.56
CA ALA A 237 3.76 7.68 10.52
C ALA A 237 4.12 8.95 9.72
N GLU A 238 3.13 9.77 9.36
CA GLU A 238 3.35 11.03 8.64
C GLU A 238 4.19 12.01 9.46
N GLU A 239 3.84 12.18 10.74
CA GLU A 239 4.58 13.03 11.68
C GLU A 239 6.05 12.59 11.77
N LYS A 240 6.30 11.29 11.92
CA LYS A 240 7.65 10.74 12.04
C LYS A 240 8.50 10.90 10.76
N LEU A 241 7.87 10.86 9.59
CA LEU A 241 8.55 10.84 8.29
C LEU A 241 8.55 12.20 7.58
N LYS A 242 7.99 13.23 8.20
CA LYS A 242 7.76 14.53 7.56
C LYS A 242 8.99 15.10 6.86
N ASP A 243 10.12 15.14 7.56
CA ASP A 243 11.36 15.73 7.05
C ASP A 243 12.00 14.85 5.96
N GLU A 244 12.05 13.53 6.19
CA GLU A 244 12.54 12.55 5.22
C GLU A 244 11.73 12.55 3.92
N ARG A 245 10.40 12.75 4.01
CA ARG A 245 9.50 12.88 2.86
C ARG A 245 9.72 14.18 2.11
N ALA A 246 9.84 15.30 2.82
CA ALA A 246 10.13 16.58 2.19
C ALA A 246 11.45 16.53 1.40
N GLU A 247 12.48 15.88 1.95
CA GLU A 247 13.76 15.66 1.27
C GLU A 247 13.60 14.76 0.02
N LEU A 248 12.87 13.64 0.14
CA LEU A 248 12.59 12.75 -0.98
C LEU A 248 11.81 13.46 -2.10
N GLU A 249 10.80 14.25 -1.75
CA GLU A 249 9.98 15.01 -2.69
C GLU A 249 10.82 16.05 -3.42
N ALA A 250 11.65 16.82 -2.69
CA ALA A 250 12.57 17.78 -3.27
C ALA A 250 13.54 17.12 -4.26
N ARG A 251 14.14 15.98 -3.88
CA ARG A 251 15.05 15.22 -4.75
C ARG A 251 14.36 14.63 -5.97
N THR A 252 13.13 14.14 -5.81
CA THR A 252 12.33 13.60 -6.92
C THR A 252 11.94 14.71 -7.89
N ALA A 253 11.59 15.90 -7.38
CA ALA A 253 11.32 17.08 -8.19
C ALA A 253 12.56 17.57 -8.94
N GLU A 254 13.74 17.56 -8.30
CA GLU A 254 15.01 17.80 -8.98
C GLU A 254 15.19 16.81 -10.12
N LEU A 255 15.13 15.49 -9.86
CA LEU A 255 15.36 14.45 -10.86
C LEU A 255 14.54 14.69 -12.12
N ARG A 256 13.25 15.00 -11.90
CA ARG A 256 12.30 15.30 -12.97
C ARG A 256 12.73 16.53 -13.75
N ALA A 257 13.02 17.64 -13.08
CA ALA A 257 13.41 18.88 -13.73
C ALA A 257 14.78 18.77 -14.44
N TRP A 258 15.71 17.99 -13.90
CA TRP A 258 16.96 17.64 -14.58
C TRP A 258 16.70 16.80 -15.84
N GLY A 259 15.85 15.79 -15.74
CA GLY A 259 15.41 14.99 -16.89
C GLY A 259 14.76 15.85 -17.98
N GLU A 260 13.90 16.80 -17.60
CA GLU A 260 13.30 17.77 -18.52
C GLU A 260 14.34 18.69 -19.19
N GLU A 261 15.40 19.09 -18.49
CA GLU A 261 16.49 19.89 -19.08
C GLU A 261 17.31 19.11 -20.10
N VAL A 262 17.61 17.85 -19.78
CA VAL A 262 18.48 16.97 -20.57
C VAL A 262 17.76 16.41 -21.79
N PHE A 263 16.53 15.93 -21.60
CA PHE A 263 15.69 15.34 -22.65
C PHE A 263 14.70 16.36 -23.23
N LEU A 264 15.06 17.65 -23.20
CA LEU A 264 14.25 18.74 -23.72
C LEU A 264 14.01 18.55 -25.22
N ALA A 265 12.77 18.27 -25.59
CA ALA A 265 12.33 18.12 -26.97
C ALA A 265 11.10 19.01 -27.23
N PRO A 266 11.00 19.66 -28.40
CA PRO A 266 9.81 20.42 -28.79
C PRO A 266 8.57 19.52 -28.89
N ASP A 267 7.39 20.09 -28.67
CA ASP A 267 6.13 19.31 -28.68
C ASP A 267 5.83 18.65 -30.03
N TRP A 268 6.22 19.28 -31.15
CA TRP A 268 6.06 18.71 -32.47
C TRP A 268 6.96 17.49 -32.70
N PHE A 269 8.11 17.40 -32.03
CA PHE A 269 9.00 16.23 -32.11
C PHE A 269 8.40 14.97 -31.45
N ARG A 270 7.43 15.15 -30.55
CA ARG A 270 6.74 14.05 -29.86
C ARG A 270 5.53 13.52 -30.63
N LYS A 271 5.11 14.19 -31.70
CA LYS A 271 3.97 13.81 -32.53
C LYS A 271 4.46 13.06 -33.78
N PRO A 272 3.87 11.91 -34.14
CA PRO A 272 4.16 11.26 -35.42
C PRO A 272 3.89 12.23 -36.58
N GLY A 273 4.89 12.48 -37.42
CA GLY A 273 4.79 13.44 -38.54
C GLY A 273 4.76 14.92 -38.13
N GLY A 274 5.14 15.26 -36.89
CA GLY A 274 5.18 16.65 -36.47
C GLY A 274 6.31 17.44 -37.13
N GLU A 275 5.96 18.53 -37.80
CA GLU A 275 6.90 19.43 -38.45
C GLU A 275 7.19 20.67 -37.58
N PRO A 276 8.41 21.24 -37.67
CA PRO A 276 8.71 22.50 -37.02
C PRO A 276 7.86 23.64 -37.61
N PRO A 277 7.40 24.60 -36.80
CA PRO A 277 6.73 25.80 -37.31
C PRO A 277 7.59 26.57 -38.32
N PRO A 278 7.00 27.30 -39.30
CA PRO A 278 7.73 28.02 -40.34
C PRO A 278 8.82 28.99 -39.83
N ASP A 279 8.59 29.64 -38.69
CA ASP A 279 9.54 30.58 -38.05
C ASP A 279 10.31 29.97 -36.88
N TRP A 280 10.48 28.64 -36.85
CA TRP A 280 11.09 27.95 -35.73
C TRP A 280 12.58 28.28 -35.57
N ASN A 281 12.90 28.98 -34.47
CA ASN A 281 14.28 29.17 -34.03
C ASN A 281 14.62 28.24 -32.86
N GLY A 282 15.07 27.03 -33.18
CA GLY A 282 15.40 26.00 -32.18
C GLY A 282 16.43 26.46 -31.14
N ARG A 283 17.44 27.26 -31.53
CA ARG A 283 18.44 27.79 -30.58
C ARG A 283 17.85 28.81 -29.61
N ARG A 284 16.96 29.69 -30.08
CA ARG A 284 16.27 30.68 -29.23
C ARG A 284 15.28 29.99 -28.30
N TRP A 285 14.50 29.06 -28.83
CA TRP A 285 13.56 28.26 -28.04
C TRP A 285 14.29 27.45 -26.96
N MET A 286 15.33 26.69 -27.32
CA MET A 286 16.06 25.85 -26.37
C MET A 286 16.68 26.67 -25.25
N ARG A 287 17.23 27.86 -25.54
CA ARG A 287 17.75 28.77 -24.51
C ARG A 287 16.66 29.24 -23.56
N ARG A 288 15.49 29.62 -24.08
CA ARG A 288 14.35 30.09 -23.28
C ARG A 288 13.82 28.97 -22.38
N GLU A 289 13.58 27.78 -22.93
CA GLU A 289 13.03 26.66 -22.15
C GLU A 289 14.04 26.14 -21.12
N LYS A 290 15.32 25.99 -21.48
CA LYS A 290 16.36 25.66 -20.49
C LYS A 290 16.45 26.70 -19.39
N ALA A 291 16.34 28.00 -19.70
CA ALA A 291 16.33 29.05 -18.68
C ALA A 291 15.15 28.91 -17.70
N LYS A 292 13.95 28.60 -18.19
CA LYS A 292 12.78 28.33 -17.32
C LYS A 292 12.99 27.10 -16.44
N ILE A 293 13.46 25.99 -17.01
CA ILE A 293 13.71 24.75 -16.26
C ILE A 293 14.78 24.99 -15.18
N ARG A 294 15.84 25.71 -15.51
CA ARG A 294 16.90 26.08 -14.54
C ARG A 294 16.40 26.99 -13.43
N LEU A 295 15.50 27.93 -13.74
CA LEU A 295 14.85 28.76 -12.73
C LEU A 295 13.99 27.91 -11.78
N ASN A 296 13.22 26.96 -12.33
CA ASN A 296 12.43 26.01 -11.52
C ASN A 296 13.35 25.15 -10.62
N ARG A 297 14.43 24.59 -11.19
CA ARG A 297 15.43 23.82 -10.42
C ARG A 297 16.04 24.63 -9.28
N TRP A 298 16.31 25.92 -9.49
CA TRP A 298 16.80 26.82 -8.44
C TRP A 298 15.77 27.05 -7.33
N GLN A 299 14.48 27.21 -7.68
CA GLN A 299 13.39 27.39 -6.71
C GLN A 299 13.14 26.15 -5.84
N LEU A 300 13.44 24.95 -6.34
CA LEU A 300 13.34 23.69 -5.59
C LEU A 300 14.39 23.55 -4.46
N GLY A 301 15.22 24.56 -4.22
CA GLY A 301 16.20 24.56 -3.12
C GLY A 301 17.44 23.71 -3.38
N PHE A 302 17.54 23.07 -4.55
CA PHE A 302 18.75 22.39 -4.98
C PHE A 302 19.80 23.44 -5.39
N THR A 303 20.64 23.81 -4.44
CA THR A 303 21.84 24.63 -4.65
C THR A 303 22.97 23.87 -5.36
N SER A 304 22.69 22.72 -5.99
CA SER A 304 23.65 21.90 -6.73
C SER A 304 24.27 22.60 -7.97
N ARG A 305 23.96 23.88 -8.20
CA ARG A 305 24.90 24.80 -8.84
C ARG A 305 25.93 25.30 -7.82
N ARG A 306 26.83 24.38 -7.46
CA ARG A 306 27.88 24.54 -6.46
C ARG A 306 27.27 24.74 -5.08
N GLY A 307 27.25 23.69 -4.25
CA GLY A 307 27.15 23.89 -2.81
C GLY A 307 28.42 24.62 -2.38
N ILE A 308 28.48 25.94 -2.58
CA ILE A 308 29.61 26.74 -2.14
C ILE A 308 29.47 26.83 -0.62
N THR A 309 30.19 25.97 0.09
CA THR A 309 30.38 26.14 1.53
C THR A 309 31.58 27.04 1.70
N VAL A 310 31.38 28.14 2.41
CA VAL A 310 32.49 29.03 2.79
C VAL A 310 33.03 28.51 4.10
N ASP A 311 34.29 28.09 4.11
CA ASP A 311 34.95 27.62 5.34
C ASP A 311 35.16 28.76 6.35
N SER A 312 35.69 28.43 7.52
CA SER A 312 36.00 29.42 8.57
C SER A 312 37.07 30.45 8.16
N GLU A 313 37.76 30.24 7.04
CA GLU A 313 38.78 31.13 6.48
C GLU A 313 38.25 31.98 5.33
N GLY A 314 36.98 31.83 4.94
CA GLY A 314 36.36 32.60 3.87
C GLY A 314 36.56 32.01 2.47
N VAL A 315 37.06 30.76 2.37
CA VAL A 315 37.28 30.09 1.09
C VAL A 315 36.01 29.36 0.66
N ALA A 316 35.56 29.69 -0.55
CA ALA A 316 34.42 29.07 -1.21
C ALA A 316 34.78 27.66 -1.73
N GLU A 317 34.47 26.62 -0.97
CA GLU A 317 34.63 25.23 -1.39
C GLU A 317 33.38 24.73 -2.12
N VAL A 318 33.57 24.05 -3.26
CA VAL A 318 32.47 23.38 -3.96
C VAL A 318 32.21 22.04 -3.28
N GLY A 319 31.21 21.99 -2.41
CA GLY A 319 30.75 20.78 -1.75
C GLY A 319 30.43 19.66 -2.75
N HIS A 320 30.95 18.47 -2.47
CA HIS A 320 30.60 17.25 -3.18
C HIS A 320 29.22 16.77 -2.73
N ASP A 321 28.19 17.07 -3.53
CA ASP A 321 26.88 16.44 -3.39
C ASP A 321 26.85 15.16 -4.24
N ALA A 322 26.19 14.11 -3.73
CA ALA A 322 25.85 12.92 -4.53
C ALA A 322 25.06 13.29 -5.82
N TRP A 323 24.46 14.48 -5.86
CA TRP A 323 23.78 15.10 -7.01
C TRP A 323 24.65 15.99 -7.93
N THR A 324 25.96 16.11 -7.71
CA THR A 324 26.86 16.92 -8.58
C THR A 324 26.81 16.44 -10.04
N PRO A 325 26.60 17.31 -11.05
CA PRO A 325 26.50 16.91 -12.46
C PRO A 325 27.74 16.16 -13.01
N ILE A 326 27.53 15.18 -13.91
CA ILE A 326 28.60 14.35 -14.52
C ILE A 326 29.74 15.17 -15.14
N TYR A 327 29.45 16.28 -15.83
CA TYR A 327 30.48 17.10 -16.49
C TYR A 327 31.35 17.90 -15.52
N LEU A 328 31.12 17.79 -14.21
CA LEU A 328 31.90 18.43 -13.15
C LEU A 328 32.61 17.39 -12.25
N ARG A 329 32.45 16.10 -12.54
CA ARG A 329 33.22 15.02 -11.89
C ARG A 329 34.42 14.75 -12.78
N ALA A 330 35.53 15.42 -12.49
CA ALA A 330 36.82 15.13 -13.09
C ALA A 330 37.36 13.81 -12.54
#